data_AF-A0A101XR89-F1
#
_entry.id   AF-A0A101XR89-F1
#
_cell.length_a   1.000
_cell.length_b   1.000
_cell.length_c   1.000
_cell.angle_alpha   90.00
_cell.angle_beta   90.00
_cell.angle_gamma   90.00
#
_symmetry.space_group_name_H-M   'P 1'
#
loop_
_entity.id
_entity.type
_entity.pdbx_description
1 polymer ?
#
loop_
_entity_poly.entity_id
_entity_poly.type
_entity_poly.pdbx_seq_one_letter_code
_entity_poly.pdbx_strand_id
1 'polypeptide(L)'
;MNADPQTGYAVYSTLFTSAYGSPWAQYGGTSFVAPQLAGVAALINQSQGGRVGFWNPQIYQFAQTRKSPFTPLDTSGTSNDNLYYTGQEGALYNPGTGLGIPNFAKLAASFTSAQNQSSQ
;
A
#
# COMPACT_ATOMS: atom_id res chain seq x y z
N MET A 1 -0.27 -4.37 -4.56
CA MET A 1 0.60 -3.39 -5.26
C MET A 1 1.99 -3.99 -5.31
N ASN A 2 2.71 -3.81 -6.40
CA ASN A 2 4.05 -4.35 -6.60
C ASN A 2 5.09 -3.23 -6.78
N ALA A 3 6.24 -3.35 -6.13
CA ALA A 3 7.39 -2.46 -6.30
C ALA A 3 8.61 -3.20 -6.88
N ASP A 4 8.53 -4.50 -7.12
CA ASP A 4 9.61 -5.28 -7.71
C ASP A 4 9.62 -5.09 -9.25
N PRO A 5 10.74 -4.67 -9.87
CA PRO A 5 10.84 -4.55 -11.32
C PRO A 5 10.82 -5.91 -12.04
N GLN A 6 11.18 -7.02 -11.40
CA GLN A 6 11.17 -8.36 -12.02
C GLN A 6 9.73 -8.89 -12.20
N THR A 7 8.83 -8.52 -11.30
CA THR A 7 7.40 -8.87 -11.36
C THR A 7 6.49 -7.65 -11.55
N GLY A 8 7.07 -6.51 -11.96
CA GLY A 8 6.44 -5.20 -12.00
C GLY A 8 5.42 -4.99 -13.11
N TYR A 9 5.15 -3.73 -13.45
CA TYR A 9 4.12 -3.34 -14.41
C TYR A 9 4.68 -3.19 -15.82
N ALA A 10 3.91 -3.60 -16.81
CA ALA A 10 4.16 -3.24 -18.19
C ALA A 10 3.79 -1.76 -18.41
N VAL A 11 4.75 -0.97 -18.90
CA VAL A 11 4.57 0.42 -19.25
C VAL A 11 4.82 0.56 -20.74
N TYR A 12 3.88 1.22 -21.42
CA TYR A 12 4.08 1.68 -22.78
C TYR A 12 4.66 3.09 -22.77
N SER A 13 5.72 3.32 -23.54
CA SER A 13 6.30 4.64 -23.74
C SER A 13 6.92 4.75 -25.13
N THR A 14 6.73 5.91 -25.75
CA THR A 14 7.41 6.28 -27.00
C THR A 14 8.71 7.05 -26.74
N LEU A 15 9.01 7.37 -25.48
CA LEU A 15 10.17 8.16 -25.07
C LEU A 15 11.33 7.29 -24.57
N PHE A 16 11.04 6.07 -24.14
CA PHE A 16 12.03 5.11 -23.62
C PHE A 16 11.64 3.72 -24.10
N THR A 17 12.58 3.03 -24.75
CA THR A 17 12.39 1.68 -25.28
C THR A 17 13.05 0.66 -24.35
N SER A 18 12.54 -0.58 -24.36
CA SER A 18 13.25 -1.69 -23.72
C SER A 18 14.62 -1.91 -24.35
N ALA A 19 15.46 -2.74 -23.70
CA ALA A 19 16.75 -3.16 -24.26
C ALA A 19 16.65 -3.83 -25.64
N TYR A 20 15.45 -4.27 -26.04
CA TYR A 20 15.17 -4.92 -27.32
C TYR A 20 14.39 -4.01 -28.31
N GLY A 21 14.30 -2.70 -28.04
CA GLY A 21 13.64 -1.74 -28.94
C GLY A 21 12.11 -1.75 -28.89
N SER A 22 11.50 -2.47 -27.95
CA SER A 22 10.04 -2.45 -27.76
C SER A 22 9.60 -1.18 -27.04
N PRO A 23 8.49 -0.53 -27.46
CA PRO A 23 7.88 0.58 -26.71
C PRO A 23 7.21 0.10 -25.42
N TRP A 24 7.05 -1.21 -25.24
CA TRP A 24 6.66 -1.82 -23.97
C TRP A 24 7.91 -2.26 -23.20
N ALA A 25 7.99 -1.84 -21.95
CA ALA A 25 9.01 -2.28 -21.00
C ALA A 25 8.41 -2.52 -19.62
N GLN A 26 9.02 -3.42 -18.85
CA GLN A 26 8.59 -3.74 -17.50
C GLN A 26 9.34 -2.87 -16.50
N TYR A 27 8.61 -2.27 -15.56
CA TYR A 27 9.16 -1.41 -14.52
C TYR A 27 8.55 -1.74 -13.15
N GLY A 28 9.31 -1.45 -12.11
CA GLY A 28 8.85 -1.49 -10.73
C GLY A 28 9.32 -0.26 -9.98
N GLY A 29 9.34 -0.36 -8.66
CA GLY A 29 9.73 0.67 -7.73
C GLY A 29 8.55 1.23 -6.95
N THR A 30 8.85 1.78 -5.78
CA THR A 30 7.86 2.46 -4.93
C THR A 30 7.23 3.67 -5.63
N SER A 31 7.90 4.24 -6.64
CA SER A 31 7.36 5.27 -7.54
C SER A 31 6.10 4.82 -8.29
N PHE A 32 5.88 3.52 -8.52
CA PHE A 32 4.63 3.01 -9.08
C PHE A 32 3.56 2.79 -8.00
N VAL A 33 3.97 2.54 -6.75
CA VAL A 33 3.06 2.34 -5.62
C VAL A 33 2.46 3.68 -5.15
N ALA A 34 3.28 4.74 -5.09
CA ALA A 34 2.84 6.07 -4.65
C ALA A 34 1.60 6.61 -5.39
N PRO A 35 1.54 6.66 -6.74
CA PRO A 35 0.35 7.13 -7.46
C PRO A 35 -0.85 6.19 -7.30
N GLN A 36 -0.64 4.88 -7.11
CA GLN A 36 -1.74 3.94 -6.82
C GLN A 36 -2.38 4.24 -5.47
N LEU A 37 -1.56 4.47 -4.44
CA LEU A 37 -2.05 4.89 -3.12
C LEU A 37 -2.77 6.23 -3.17
N ALA A 38 -2.28 7.20 -3.96
CA ALA A 38 -2.98 8.46 -4.18
C ALA A 38 -4.37 8.26 -4.82
N GLY A 39 -4.47 7.36 -5.82
CA GLY A 39 -5.74 6.98 -6.43
C GLY A 39 -6.71 6.32 -5.44
N VAL A 40 -6.22 5.38 -4.62
CA VAL A 40 -7.00 4.78 -3.53
C VAL A 40 -7.48 5.83 -2.54
N ALA A 41 -6.62 6.77 -2.16
CA ALA A 41 -7.01 7.85 -1.25
C ALA A 41 -8.12 8.73 -1.83
N ALA A 42 -8.10 8.99 -3.14
CA ALA A 42 -9.18 9.68 -3.84
C ALA A 42 -10.50 8.90 -3.79
N LEU A 43 -10.46 7.58 -4.04
CA LEU A 43 -11.65 6.72 -3.95
C LEU A 43 -12.23 6.65 -2.53
N ILE A 44 -11.36 6.57 -1.51
CA ILE A 44 -11.79 6.62 -0.11
C ILE A 44 -12.46 7.96 0.18
N ASN A 45 -11.86 9.09 -0.19
CA ASN A 45 -12.48 10.41 -0.03
C ASN A 45 -13.86 10.49 -0.71
N GLN A 46 -13.97 9.95 -1.94
CA GLN A 46 -15.24 9.91 -2.66
C GLN A 46 -16.30 9.10 -1.89
N SER A 47 -15.95 7.92 -1.39
CA SER A 47 -16.87 7.08 -0.62
C SER A 47 -17.33 7.69 0.71
N GLN A 48 -16.52 8.57 1.31
CA GLN A 48 -16.84 9.26 2.57
C GLN A 48 -17.60 10.59 2.36
N GLY A 49 -17.80 11.01 1.10
CA GLY A 49 -18.36 12.32 0.77
C GLY A 49 -17.47 13.50 1.18
N GLY A 50 -16.20 13.27 1.48
CA GLY A 50 -15.29 14.27 2.05
C GLY A 50 -13.87 13.77 2.23
N ARG A 51 -12.94 14.68 2.54
CA ARG A 51 -11.52 14.33 2.75
C ARG A 51 -11.37 13.61 4.09
N VAL A 52 -10.75 12.43 4.10
CA VAL A 52 -10.41 11.73 5.36
C VAL A 52 -9.14 12.25 6.02
N GLY A 53 -8.35 13.09 5.31
CA GLY A 53 -7.21 13.81 5.88
C GLY A 53 -5.95 12.96 6.04
N PHE A 54 -5.20 13.21 7.13
CA PHE A 54 -3.90 12.60 7.39
C PHE A 54 -4.03 11.18 7.95
N TRP A 55 -3.65 10.18 7.15
CA TRP A 55 -3.91 8.78 7.44
C TRP A 55 -3.11 8.21 8.62
N ASN A 56 -1.87 8.64 8.86
CA ASN A 56 -0.94 7.88 9.70
C ASN A 56 -1.52 7.52 11.08
N PRO A 57 -2.09 8.45 11.88
CA PRO A 57 -2.67 8.07 13.18
C PRO A 57 -3.81 7.06 13.03
N GLN A 58 -4.69 7.25 12.05
CA GLN A 58 -5.87 6.43 11.83
C GLN A 58 -5.50 5.01 11.40
N ILE A 59 -4.59 4.86 10.43
CA ILE A 59 -4.22 3.54 9.92
C ILE A 59 -3.49 2.69 10.96
N TYR A 60 -2.68 3.31 11.83
CA TYR A 60 -2.04 2.60 12.94
C TYR A 60 -3.04 2.19 14.02
N GLN A 61 -4.11 2.96 14.23
CA GLN A 61 -5.23 2.54 15.08
C GLN A 61 -5.99 1.36 14.45
N PHE A 62 -6.31 1.45 13.15
CA PHE A 62 -7.03 0.38 12.44
C PHE A 62 -6.25 -0.94 12.42
N ALA A 63 -4.93 -0.86 12.27
CA ALA A 63 -4.03 -2.00 12.22
C ALA A 63 -4.01 -2.83 13.52
N GLN A 64 -4.31 -2.22 14.66
CA GLN A 64 -4.36 -2.89 15.97
C GLN A 64 -5.69 -3.62 16.23
N THR A 65 -6.69 -3.44 15.36
CA THR A 65 -8.02 -4.05 15.56
C THR A 65 -8.05 -5.50 15.07
N ARG A 66 -8.95 -6.31 15.63
CA ARG A 66 -9.21 -7.69 15.14
C ARG A 66 -9.70 -7.73 13.68
N LYS A 67 -10.19 -6.61 13.15
CA LYS A 67 -10.63 -6.44 11.76
C LYS A 67 -9.61 -5.63 10.95
N SER A 68 -8.33 -5.70 11.32
CA SER A 68 -7.24 -4.96 10.67
C SER A 68 -7.38 -5.00 9.14
N PRO A 69 -7.27 -3.84 8.48
CA PRO A 69 -7.23 -3.79 7.03
C PRO A 69 -5.84 -4.11 6.48
N PHE A 70 -4.86 -4.47 7.33
CA PHE A 70 -3.49 -4.78 6.92
C PHE A 70 -3.11 -6.21 7.27
N THR A 71 -2.35 -6.83 6.38
CA THR A 71 -1.63 -8.10 6.64
C THR A 71 -0.16 -7.76 6.84
N PRO A 72 0.37 -7.84 8.08
CA PRO A 72 1.79 -7.61 8.34
C PRO A 72 2.66 -8.62 7.60
N LEU A 73 3.83 -8.16 7.17
CA LEU A 73 4.86 -9.03 6.61
C LEU A 73 5.92 -9.24 7.69
N ASP A 74 5.66 -10.16 8.59
CA ASP A 74 6.37 -10.30 9.88
C ASP A 74 7.32 -11.50 9.91
N THR A 75 7.30 -12.39 8.92
CA THR A 75 8.29 -13.48 8.85
C THR A 75 9.67 -12.94 8.48
N SER A 76 10.71 -13.37 9.18
CA SER A 76 12.11 -13.06 8.84
C SER A 76 12.55 -13.77 7.56
N GLY A 77 13.41 -13.14 6.78
CA GLY A 77 13.95 -13.64 5.51
C GLY A 77 13.69 -12.72 4.33
N THR A 78 14.03 -13.20 3.13
CA THR A 78 14.09 -12.33 1.93
C THR A 78 12.75 -12.06 1.25
N SER A 79 11.68 -12.74 1.68
CA SER A 79 10.34 -12.54 1.14
C SER A 79 9.59 -11.36 1.77
N ASN A 80 10.06 -10.86 2.91
CA ASN A 80 9.43 -9.78 3.68
C ASN A 80 10.44 -8.69 4.03
N ASP A 81 11.34 -8.36 3.11
CA ASP A 81 12.44 -7.44 3.35
C ASP A 81 12.45 -6.22 2.42
N ASN A 82 13.41 -5.32 2.66
CA ASN A 82 13.83 -4.29 1.73
C ASN A 82 15.35 -4.31 1.48
N LEU A 83 15.95 -5.51 1.48
CA LEU A 83 17.40 -5.80 1.45
C LEU A 83 18.19 -5.49 2.74
N TYR A 84 17.67 -4.64 3.64
CA TYR A 84 18.37 -4.24 4.88
C TYR A 84 17.62 -4.64 6.14
N TYR A 85 16.30 -4.58 6.10
CA TYR A 85 15.41 -4.94 7.21
C TYR A 85 14.43 -6.00 6.74
N THR A 86 14.11 -6.93 7.64
CA THR A 86 13.15 -8.00 7.40
C THR A 86 12.08 -8.02 8.51
N GLY A 87 11.07 -8.87 8.35
CA GLY A 87 10.03 -9.09 9.34
C GLY A 87 10.56 -9.67 10.65
N GLN A 88 9.84 -9.38 11.73
CA GLN A 88 9.99 -10.04 13.02
C GLN A 88 8.65 -10.66 13.42
N GLU A 89 8.65 -11.96 13.71
CA GLU A 89 7.44 -12.73 13.99
C GLU A 89 6.54 -12.03 15.03
N GLY A 90 5.26 -11.83 14.70
CA GLY A 90 4.27 -11.18 15.55
C GLY A 90 4.37 -9.66 15.62
N ALA A 91 5.35 -9.02 14.96
CA ALA A 91 5.45 -7.58 14.89
C ALA A 91 4.44 -7.00 13.90
N LEU A 92 3.65 -6.01 14.36
CA LEU A 92 2.70 -5.29 13.51
C LEU A 92 3.40 -4.45 12.42
N TYR A 93 4.60 -3.96 12.74
CA TYR A 93 5.37 -3.07 11.88
C TYR A 93 6.69 -3.72 11.46
N ASN A 94 6.94 -3.71 10.16
CA ASN A 94 8.21 -4.11 9.55
C ASN A 94 8.90 -2.85 8.98
N PRO A 95 10.16 -2.53 9.34
CA PRO A 95 10.85 -1.36 8.81
C PRO A 95 11.00 -1.32 7.28
N GLY A 96 10.98 -2.46 6.61
CA GLY A 96 11.05 -2.57 5.15
C GLY A 96 9.70 -2.42 4.43
N THR A 97 8.59 -2.77 5.08
CA THR A 97 7.27 -2.87 4.43
C THR A 97 6.14 -2.14 5.17
N GLY A 98 6.44 -1.49 6.29
CA GLY A 98 5.49 -0.77 7.14
C GLY A 98 4.48 -1.69 7.81
N LEU A 99 3.19 -1.38 7.64
CA LEU A 99 2.08 -2.22 8.13
C LEU A 99 1.82 -3.45 7.22
N GLY A 100 2.60 -3.62 6.15
CA GLY A 100 2.48 -4.74 5.21
C GLY A 100 1.45 -4.47 4.11
N ILE A 101 0.67 -5.49 3.76
CA ILE A 101 -0.21 -5.48 2.59
C ILE A 101 -1.59 -4.91 2.97
N PRO A 102 -2.03 -3.78 2.36
CA PRO A 102 -3.36 -3.23 2.61
C PRO A 102 -4.46 -3.98 1.84
N ASN A 103 -5.58 -4.23 2.52
CA ASN A 103 -6.86 -4.54 1.92
C ASN A 103 -7.69 -3.26 1.83
N PHE A 104 -7.79 -2.68 0.63
CA PHE A 104 -8.41 -1.36 0.45
C PHE A 104 -9.92 -1.33 0.71
N ALA A 105 -10.63 -2.44 0.51
CA ALA A 105 -12.06 -2.52 0.85
C ALA A 105 -12.27 -2.46 2.37
N LYS A 106 -11.48 -3.23 3.14
CA LYS A 106 -11.48 -3.15 4.60
C LYS A 106 -11.05 -1.78 5.09
N LEU A 107 -10.03 -1.18 4.46
CA LEU A 107 -9.53 0.14 4.82
C LEU A 107 -10.61 1.21 4.65
N ALA A 108 -11.31 1.22 3.51
CA ALA A 108 -12.43 2.12 3.27
C ALA A 108 -13.54 1.95 4.33
N ALA A 109 -13.88 0.69 4.67
CA ALA A 109 -14.86 0.40 5.71
C ALA A 109 -14.42 0.87 7.11
N SER A 110 -13.13 0.80 7.43
CA SER A 110 -12.57 1.34 8.67
C SER A 110 -12.74 2.87 8.75
N PHE A 111 -12.48 3.59 7.65
CA PHE A 111 -12.71 5.04 7.58
C PHE A 111 -14.20 5.41 7.76
N THR A 112 -15.12 4.68 7.12
CA THR A 112 -16.57 4.89 7.32
C THR A 112 -17.01 4.65 8.75
N SER A 113 -16.51 3.58 9.37
CA SER A 113 -16.83 3.29 10.77
C SER A 113 -16.33 4.39 11.71
N ALA A 114 -15.12 4.92 11.47
CA ALA A 114 -14.56 6.00 12.25
C ALA A 114 -15.33 7.33 12.09
N GLN A 115 -15.75 7.68 10.87
CA GLN A 115 -16.55 8.89 10.60
C GLN A 115 -17.91 8.85 11.30
N ASN A 116 -18.54 7.67 11.35
CA ASN A 116 -19.81 7.49 12.05
C ASN A 116 -19.67 7.66 13.58
N GLN A 117 -18.52 7.28 14.15
CA GLN A 117 -18.23 7.46 15.57
C GLN A 117 -17.95 8.91 15.96
N SER A 118 -17.37 9.72 15.08
CA SER A 118 -17.13 11.15 15.35
C SER A 118 -18.38 12.04 15.21
N SER A 119 -19.47 11.50 14.65
CA SER A 119 -20.73 12.22 14.45
C SER A 119 -21.74 12.00 15.59
N GLN A 120 -21.38 11.24 16.61
CA GLN A 120 -22.14 11.03 17.86
C GLN A 120 -21.44 11.74 19.02
#